data_AF-A0A8U0UE97-F1
#
_entry.id   AF-A0A8U0UE97-F1
#
_cell.length_a   1.000
_cell.length_b   1.000
_cell.length_c   1.000
_cell.angle_alpha   90.00
_cell.angle_beta   90.00
_cell.angle_gamma   90.00
#
_symmetry.space_group_name_H-M   'P 1'
#
loop_
_entity.id
_entity.type
_entity.pdbx_description
1 polymer ?
#
loop_
_entity_poly.entity_id
_entity_poly.type
_entity_poly.pdbx_seq_one_letter_code
_entity_poly.pdbx_strand_id
1 'polypeptide(L)'
;MFEMIVNFLLLCSSTNIIVPGDDSAIDVQQQDNEIRSQTKCRPGLHTSVPAGFYLQDHWTSLVCDSKSFPSAKLISGCLKDKQILMMGDSTLRQWFDYLEETVPTLKRLNLHTSSKSGPFEAVDTQYNTRIIWRAHGIPIRTSKTPWADLHYITSEVEGMAGGAHSVVVFTIWAHFTTYPLAMYAHRLVVIRKAVASLLSRSPTTLVVIKSANTGYKDVYGSDWLSWQLDMALREIFRDLPRPH
;
A
#
# COMPACT_ATOMS: atom_id res chain seq x y z
N MET A 1 -17.25 4.27 -1.54
CA MET A 1 -16.69 3.90 -2.87
C MET A 1 -16.56 2.38 -3.08
N PHE A 2 -16.75 1.54 -2.04
CA PHE A 2 -16.89 0.08 -2.20
C PHE A 2 -18.29 -0.34 -2.70
N GLU A 3 -19.36 0.37 -2.29
CA GLU A 3 -20.74 0.03 -2.69
C GLU A 3 -21.03 0.11 -4.19
N MET A 4 -20.39 1.01 -4.94
CA MET A 4 -20.69 1.20 -6.36
C MET A 4 -20.01 0.15 -7.26
N ILE A 5 -18.98 -0.53 -6.75
CA ILE A 5 -18.22 -1.55 -7.50
C ILE A 5 -18.84 -2.94 -7.28
N VAL A 6 -19.42 -3.22 -6.11
CA VAL A 6 -20.07 -4.51 -5.82
C VAL A 6 -21.30 -4.72 -6.71
N ASN A 7 -22.11 -3.69 -6.95
CA ASN A 7 -23.31 -3.81 -7.78
C ASN A 7 -23.04 -4.00 -9.29
N PHE A 8 -21.87 -3.60 -9.80
CA PHE A 8 -21.54 -3.76 -11.23
C PHE A 8 -20.85 -5.10 -11.54
N LEU A 9 -20.33 -5.80 -10.52
CA LEU A 9 -19.63 -7.08 -10.66
C LEU A 9 -20.56 -8.29 -10.88
N LEU A 10 -21.86 -8.17 -10.62
CA LEU A 10 -22.83 -9.27 -10.79
C LEU A 10 -23.49 -9.33 -12.18
N LEU A 11 -23.16 -8.42 -13.11
CA LEU A 11 -23.87 -8.26 -14.39
C LEU A 11 -23.07 -8.65 -15.65
N CYS A 12 -21.90 -9.27 -15.53
CA CYS A 12 -21.15 -9.74 -16.70
C CYS A 12 -20.92 -11.24 -16.67
N SER A 13 -21.63 -11.95 -17.55
CA SER A 13 -21.49 -13.37 -17.82
C SER A 13 -20.12 -13.66 -18.42
N SER A 14 -19.20 -14.19 -17.62
CA SER A 14 -18.08 -14.96 -18.15
C SER A 14 -17.79 -16.05 -17.14
N THR A 15 -18.06 -17.28 -17.59
CA THR A 15 -18.00 -18.60 -16.92
C THR A 15 -19.04 -18.85 -15.82
N ASN A 16 -20.30 -19.08 -16.22
CA ASN A 16 -21.28 -19.84 -15.41
C ASN A 16 -20.89 -21.33 -15.37
N ILE A 17 -19.73 -21.65 -14.80
CA ILE A 17 -19.43 -23.03 -14.42
C ILE A 17 -20.06 -23.20 -13.03
N ILE A 18 -21.11 -24.01 -12.95
CA ILE A 18 -21.63 -24.45 -11.65
C ILE A 18 -20.53 -25.31 -11.03
N VAL A 19 -19.82 -24.76 -10.06
CA VAL A 19 -18.98 -25.56 -9.18
C VAL A 19 -19.96 -26.23 -8.21
N PRO A 20 -20.20 -27.55 -8.31
CA PRO A 20 -21.06 -28.22 -7.33
C PRO A 20 -20.47 -27.98 -5.95
N GLY A 21 -21.30 -27.52 -5.02
CA GLY A 21 -20.90 -27.44 -3.62
C GLY A 21 -20.49 -28.83 -3.13
N ASP A 22 -19.57 -28.87 -2.19
CA ASP A 22 -19.25 -30.10 -1.49
C ASP A 22 -20.34 -30.39 -0.45
N ASP A 23 -20.69 -31.66 -0.22
CA ASP A 23 -21.68 -32.07 0.80
C ASP A 23 -21.14 -31.91 2.24
N SER A 24 -19.94 -31.34 2.37
CA SER A 24 -19.31 -30.98 3.63
C SER A 24 -20.17 -29.98 4.41
N ALA A 25 -20.80 -30.47 5.46
CA ALA A 25 -21.42 -29.62 6.48
C ALA A 25 -20.33 -28.87 7.25
N ILE A 26 -20.29 -27.54 7.10
CA ILE A 26 -19.43 -26.68 7.92
C ILE A 26 -20.18 -26.39 9.23
N ASP A 27 -19.74 -27.04 10.32
CA ASP A 27 -20.21 -26.72 11.66
C ASP A 27 -19.44 -25.50 12.20
N VAL A 28 -20.12 -24.35 12.28
CA VAL A 28 -19.54 -23.12 12.82
C VAL A 28 -19.84 -23.07 14.32
N GLN A 29 -18.89 -23.52 15.12
CA GLN A 29 -19.00 -23.43 16.56
C GLN A 29 -18.91 -21.98 17.02
N GLN A 30 -19.80 -21.57 17.93
CA GLN A 30 -19.67 -20.28 18.62
C GLN A 30 -18.41 -20.30 19.48
N GLN A 31 -17.54 -19.30 19.27
CA GLN A 31 -16.38 -19.06 20.10
C GLN A 31 -16.63 -17.81 20.95
N ASP A 32 -16.77 -17.98 22.26
CA ASP A 32 -17.10 -16.90 23.21
C ASP A 32 -15.93 -15.97 23.57
N ASN A 33 -14.72 -16.25 23.07
CA ASN A 33 -13.54 -15.43 23.35
C ASN A 33 -13.32 -14.39 22.25
N GLU A 34 -13.10 -13.13 22.63
CA GLU A 34 -12.67 -12.09 21.70
C GLU A 34 -11.39 -12.54 20.96
N ILE A 35 -11.49 -12.75 19.65
CA ILE A 35 -10.38 -13.16 18.77
C ILE A 35 -9.43 -11.97 18.48
N ARG A 36 -9.26 -11.07 19.45
CA ARG A 36 -8.48 -9.84 19.29
C ARG A 36 -7.13 -10.01 19.98
N SER A 37 -6.06 -9.89 19.19
CA SER A 37 -4.72 -9.79 19.76
C SER A 37 -4.66 -8.55 20.66
N GLN A 38 -4.17 -8.71 21.89
CA GLN A 38 -3.97 -7.59 22.83
C GLN A 38 -2.69 -6.78 22.54
N THR A 39 -1.86 -7.26 21.60
CA THR A 39 -0.56 -6.64 21.31
C THR A 39 -0.70 -5.57 20.23
N LYS A 40 -0.32 -4.33 20.52
CA LYS A 40 -0.32 -3.23 19.55
C LYS A 40 0.52 -3.55 18.30
N CYS A 41 0.00 -3.22 17.12
CA CYS A 41 0.75 -3.40 15.87
C CYS A 41 2.06 -2.60 15.85
N ARG A 42 3.13 -3.26 15.38
CA ARG A 42 4.47 -2.68 15.19
C ARG A 42 5.13 -3.24 13.92
N PRO A 43 6.12 -2.56 13.33
CA PRO A 43 6.84 -3.07 12.17
C PRO A 43 7.51 -4.44 12.44
N GLY A 44 7.57 -5.28 11.41
CA GLY A 44 8.30 -6.55 11.46
C GLY A 44 7.62 -7.70 12.23
N LEU A 45 6.32 -7.62 12.48
CA LEU A 45 5.54 -8.75 13.02
C LEU A 45 5.39 -9.87 11.98
N HIS A 46 5.46 -11.12 12.46
CA HIS A 46 5.18 -12.29 11.63
C HIS A 46 3.68 -12.32 11.27
N THR A 47 3.36 -12.55 10.00
CA THR A 47 1.97 -12.61 9.53
C THR A 47 1.51 -14.07 9.46
N SER A 48 0.54 -14.45 10.28
CA SER A 48 -0.11 -15.78 10.20
C SER A 48 -1.00 -15.89 8.95
N VAL A 49 -1.35 -17.12 8.57
CA VAL A 49 -2.38 -17.39 7.55
C VAL A 49 -3.53 -18.13 8.24
N PRO A 50 -4.74 -17.55 8.33
CA PRO A 50 -5.10 -16.18 7.91
C PRO A 50 -4.49 -15.09 8.80
N ALA A 51 -4.33 -13.89 8.24
CA ALA A 51 -3.81 -12.72 8.97
C ALA A 51 -4.92 -11.93 9.70
N GLY A 52 -6.18 -12.16 9.32
CA GLY A 52 -7.34 -11.37 9.70
C GLY A 52 -8.51 -11.57 8.76
N PHE A 53 -9.58 -10.81 8.98
CA PHE A 53 -10.78 -10.83 8.16
C PHE A 53 -11.42 -9.44 8.10
N TYR A 54 -12.21 -9.21 7.05
CA TYR A 54 -13.10 -8.06 6.95
C TYR A 54 -14.51 -8.46 7.39
N LEU A 55 -15.13 -7.64 8.25
CA LEU A 55 -16.54 -7.75 8.62
C LEU A 55 -17.11 -6.33 8.74
N GLN A 56 -18.22 -6.05 8.05
CA GLN A 56 -18.88 -4.73 8.08
C GLN A 56 -17.91 -3.56 7.80
N ASP A 57 -17.12 -3.68 6.73
CA ASP A 57 -16.07 -2.71 6.33
C ASP A 57 -14.99 -2.45 7.40
N HIS A 58 -14.89 -3.32 8.41
CA HIS A 58 -13.86 -3.28 9.43
C HIS A 58 -12.86 -4.42 9.22
N TRP A 59 -11.56 -4.08 9.13
CA TRP A 59 -10.49 -5.06 9.17
C TRP A 59 -10.17 -5.46 10.60
N THR A 60 -10.35 -6.73 10.94
CA THR A 60 -9.93 -7.33 12.21
C THR A 60 -8.67 -8.14 11.98
N SER A 61 -7.56 -7.67 12.54
CA SER A 61 -6.27 -8.36 12.51
C SER A 61 -6.19 -9.43 13.60
N LEU A 62 -5.80 -10.65 13.23
CA LEU A 62 -5.49 -11.74 14.16
C LEU A 62 -4.05 -11.66 14.69
N VAL A 63 -3.20 -10.84 14.06
CA VAL A 63 -1.77 -10.71 14.38
C VAL A 63 -1.54 -9.70 15.49
N CYS A 64 -2.25 -8.57 15.47
CA CYS A 64 -2.03 -7.43 16.36
C CYS A 64 -3.25 -6.53 16.44
N ASP A 65 -3.35 -5.75 17.52
CA ASP A 65 -4.38 -4.74 17.70
C ASP A 65 -4.12 -3.52 16.78
N SER A 66 -4.95 -3.38 15.76
CA SER A 66 -4.92 -2.26 14.83
C SER A 66 -5.75 -1.09 15.35
N LYS A 67 -5.19 0.12 15.27
CA LYS A 67 -5.90 1.33 15.65
C LYS A 67 -6.93 1.72 14.58
N SER A 68 -8.14 2.06 15.01
CA SER A 68 -9.18 2.63 14.14
C SER A 68 -9.10 4.16 14.09
N PHE A 69 -9.57 4.74 12.98
CA PHE A 69 -9.57 6.19 12.75
C PHE A 69 -10.96 6.67 12.30
N PRO A 70 -11.96 6.69 13.21
CA PRO A 70 -13.34 7.04 12.85
C PRO A 70 -13.57 8.53 12.54
N SER A 71 -12.56 9.39 12.67
CA SER A 71 -12.70 10.82 12.39
C SER A 71 -11.44 11.44 11.79
N ALA A 72 -11.63 12.48 10.97
CA ALA A 72 -10.55 13.27 10.37
C ALA A 72 -9.55 13.79 11.42
N LYS A 73 -10.03 14.24 12.59
CA LYS A 73 -9.18 14.75 13.68
C LYS A 73 -8.19 13.69 14.19
N LEU A 74 -8.62 12.43 14.29
CA LEU A 74 -7.73 11.34 14.71
C LEU A 74 -6.71 11.01 13.62
N ILE A 75 -7.07 11.12 12.34
CA ILE A 75 -6.15 10.96 11.22
C ILE A 75 -5.11 12.09 11.25
N SER A 76 -5.53 13.36 11.30
CA SER A 76 -4.62 14.51 11.40
C SER A 76 -3.69 14.41 12.60
N GLY A 77 -4.20 14.01 13.77
CA GLY A 77 -3.38 13.78 14.96
C GLY A 77 -2.34 12.67 14.79
N CYS A 78 -2.64 11.62 14.02
CA CYS A 78 -1.69 10.57 13.69
C CYS A 78 -0.61 11.03 12.70
N LEU A 79 -1.01 11.86 11.74
CA LEU A 79 -0.13 12.39 10.70
C LEU A 79 0.69 13.60 11.17
N LYS A 80 0.42 14.13 12.37
CA LYS A 80 1.07 15.33 12.90
C LYS A 80 2.60 15.23 12.82
N ASP A 81 3.20 16.31 12.33
CA ASP A 81 4.63 16.49 12.13
C ASP A 81 5.25 15.42 11.22
N LYS A 82 4.49 14.85 10.27
CA LYS A 82 5.01 13.83 9.33
C LYS A 82 5.25 14.41 7.95
N GLN A 83 6.41 14.05 7.40
CA GLN A 83 6.83 14.31 6.03
C GLN A 83 6.80 12.97 5.29
N ILE A 84 5.78 12.79 4.46
CA ILE A 84 5.42 11.49 3.88
C ILE A 84 5.73 11.50 2.39
N LEU A 85 6.63 10.61 1.97
CA LEU A 85 6.90 10.32 0.57
C LEU A 85 6.15 9.03 0.20
N MET A 86 5.15 9.14 -0.66
CA MET A 86 4.44 8.00 -1.25
C MET A 86 4.90 7.79 -2.69
N MET A 87 5.37 6.59 -3.02
CA MET A 87 5.78 6.26 -4.39
C MET A 87 5.19 4.94 -4.86
N GLY A 88 4.45 4.94 -5.97
CA GLY A 88 3.91 3.68 -6.45
C GLY A 88 2.90 3.72 -7.57
N ASP A 89 2.09 2.66 -7.61
CA ASP A 89 1.01 2.47 -8.58
C ASP A 89 -0.22 3.31 -8.22
N SER A 90 -1.24 3.24 -9.08
CA SER A 90 -2.56 3.80 -8.82
C SER A 90 -3.17 3.34 -7.49
N THR A 91 -2.83 2.14 -7.01
CA THR A 91 -3.34 1.61 -5.72
C THR A 91 -2.77 2.32 -4.49
N LEU A 92 -1.58 2.92 -4.57
CA LEU A 92 -1.07 3.79 -3.52
C LEU A 92 -1.53 5.23 -3.72
N ARG A 93 -1.76 5.67 -4.96
CA ARG A 93 -2.38 6.97 -5.25
C ARG A 93 -3.75 7.09 -4.56
N GLN A 94 -4.52 6.02 -4.56
CA GLN A 94 -5.80 5.96 -3.84
C GLN A 94 -5.69 6.26 -2.34
N TRP A 95 -4.56 5.93 -1.69
CA TRP A 95 -4.34 6.31 -0.29
C TRP A 95 -4.13 7.81 -0.15
N PHE A 96 -3.38 8.44 -1.07
CA PHE A 96 -3.23 9.89 -1.13
C PHE A 96 -4.59 10.56 -1.33
N ASP A 97 -5.34 10.13 -2.36
CA ASP A 97 -6.66 10.69 -2.70
C ASP A 97 -7.63 10.55 -1.51
N TYR A 98 -7.65 9.39 -0.84
CA TYR A 98 -8.46 9.16 0.35
C TYR A 98 -8.10 10.11 1.52
N LEU A 99 -6.81 10.30 1.79
CA LEU A 99 -6.38 11.18 2.88
C LEU A 99 -6.74 12.64 2.59
N GLU A 100 -6.58 13.09 1.35
CA GLU A 100 -6.99 14.43 0.91
C GLU A 100 -8.51 14.63 1.05
N GLU A 101 -9.31 13.65 0.61
CA GLU A 101 -10.77 13.72 0.69
C GLU A 101 -11.25 13.69 2.16
N THR A 102 -10.60 12.89 3.01
CA THR A 102 -11.05 12.63 4.38
C THR A 102 -10.57 13.67 5.38
N VAL A 103 -9.40 14.31 5.15
CA VAL A 103 -8.80 15.28 6.08
C VAL A 103 -9.00 16.70 5.55
N PRO A 104 -9.97 17.48 6.05
CA PRO A 104 -10.32 18.78 5.46
C PRO A 104 -9.19 19.81 5.51
N THR A 105 -8.25 19.67 6.44
CA THR A 105 -7.10 20.58 6.63
C THR A 105 -5.94 20.27 5.71
N LEU A 106 -5.90 19.07 5.11
CA LEU A 106 -4.88 18.66 4.16
C LEU A 106 -5.26 19.18 2.76
N LYS A 107 -4.49 20.13 2.23
CA LYS A 107 -4.80 20.80 0.95
C LYS A 107 -3.82 20.40 -0.13
N ARG A 108 -4.33 19.86 -1.25
CA ARG A 108 -3.53 19.58 -2.45
C ARG A 108 -3.10 20.89 -3.13
N LEU A 109 -1.82 20.95 -3.49
CA LEU A 109 -1.25 21.99 -4.33
C LEU A 109 -1.50 21.65 -5.80
N ASN A 110 -1.90 22.64 -6.60
CA ASN A 110 -1.99 22.47 -8.05
C ASN A 110 -0.59 22.60 -8.67
N LEU A 111 0.06 21.47 -8.90
CA LEU A 111 1.37 21.41 -9.56
C LEU A 111 1.27 21.40 -11.10
N HIS A 112 0.05 21.47 -11.66
CA HIS A 112 -0.21 21.36 -13.11
C HIS A 112 0.33 20.06 -13.74
N THR A 113 0.30 18.98 -12.98
CA THR A 113 0.80 17.65 -13.37
C THR A 113 -0.32 16.73 -13.83
N SER A 114 0.04 15.60 -14.43
CA SER A 114 -0.93 14.60 -14.83
C SER A 114 -1.65 13.99 -13.63
N SER A 115 -2.99 13.94 -13.71
CA SER A 115 -3.85 13.33 -12.69
C SER A 115 -3.67 11.81 -12.50
N LYS A 116 -2.82 11.15 -13.31
CA LYS A 116 -2.56 9.71 -13.15
C LYS A 116 -1.11 9.35 -12.80
N SER A 117 -0.15 10.23 -13.03
CA SER A 117 1.28 9.99 -12.75
C SER A 117 1.90 10.96 -11.76
N GLY A 118 1.23 12.07 -11.44
CA GLY A 118 1.75 13.06 -10.52
C GLY A 118 2.96 13.81 -11.10
N PRO A 119 3.82 14.40 -10.25
CA PRO A 119 3.73 14.38 -8.79
C PRO A 119 2.48 15.07 -8.25
N PHE A 120 1.98 14.60 -7.11
CA PHE A 120 1.01 15.29 -6.27
C PHE A 120 1.65 15.72 -4.97
N GLU A 121 1.15 16.81 -4.41
CA GLU A 121 1.58 17.30 -3.12
C GLU A 121 0.38 17.85 -2.35
N ALA A 122 0.27 17.47 -1.08
CA ALA A 122 -0.71 18.04 -0.17
C ALA A 122 -0.05 18.45 1.15
N VAL A 123 -0.50 19.58 1.71
CA VAL A 123 0.06 20.20 2.91
C VAL A 123 -1.06 20.51 3.90
N ASP A 124 -0.82 20.18 5.17
CA ASP A 124 -1.62 20.59 6.31
C ASP A 124 -0.74 21.44 7.23
N THR A 125 -0.95 22.77 7.20
CA THR A 125 -0.18 23.71 8.00
C THR A 125 -0.59 23.71 9.48
N GLN A 126 -1.79 23.22 9.81
CA GLN A 126 -2.26 23.14 11.19
C GLN A 126 -1.59 21.99 11.94
N TYR A 127 -1.35 20.87 11.25
CA TYR A 127 -0.70 19.68 11.82
C TYR A 127 0.74 19.48 11.38
N ASN A 128 1.29 20.41 10.59
CA ASN A 128 2.66 20.36 10.05
C ASN A 128 2.91 19.04 9.28
N THR A 129 1.95 18.67 8.44
CA THR A 129 1.98 17.44 7.64
C THR A 129 2.21 17.79 6.18
N ARG A 130 3.07 17.03 5.51
CA ARG A 130 3.25 17.11 4.07
C ARG A 130 3.23 15.72 3.48
N ILE A 131 2.49 15.53 2.40
CA ILE A 131 2.43 14.28 1.66
C ILE A 131 2.79 14.57 0.20
N ILE A 132 3.81 13.90 -0.31
CA ILE A 132 4.07 13.80 -1.75
C ILE A 132 3.56 12.44 -2.23
N TRP A 133 2.88 12.39 -3.37
CA TRP A 133 2.72 11.15 -4.13
C TRP A 133 3.38 11.25 -5.50
N ARG A 134 4.14 10.22 -5.88
CA ARG A 134 4.78 10.07 -7.20
C ARG A 134 4.56 8.66 -7.74
N ALA A 135 4.56 8.52 -9.06
CA ALA A 135 4.68 7.21 -9.66
C ALA A 135 6.09 6.61 -9.43
N HIS A 136 6.22 5.28 -9.47
CA HIS A 136 7.48 4.58 -9.18
C HIS A 136 8.50 4.55 -10.35
N GLY A 137 8.30 5.35 -11.38
CA GLY A 137 9.10 5.34 -12.61
C GLY A 137 8.81 4.15 -13.54
N ILE A 138 9.65 3.94 -14.54
CA ILE A 138 9.46 2.90 -15.58
C ILE A 138 9.67 1.48 -14.99
N PRO A 139 8.86 0.48 -15.37
CA PRO A 139 7.72 0.55 -16.30
C PRO A 139 6.51 1.19 -15.64
N ILE A 140 6.04 2.30 -16.20
CA ILE A 140 4.83 2.98 -15.76
C ILE A 140 3.80 2.83 -16.88
N ARG A 141 2.60 2.33 -16.55
CA ARG A 141 1.52 2.14 -17.53
C ARG A 141 0.38 3.11 -17.22
N THR A 142 0.61 4.38 -17.52
CA THR A 142 -0.33 5.48 -17.22
C THR A 142 -0.33 6.51 -18.36
N SER A 143 -0.99 7.66 -18.16
CA SER A 143 -0.92 8.77 -19.11
C SER A 143 0.51 9.28 -19.33
N LYS A 144 0.71 10.01 -20.43
CA LYS A 144 1.98 10.65 -20.76
C LYS A 144 2.49 11.46 -19.56
N THR A 145 3.73 11.21 -19.19
CA THR A 145 4.41 11.84 -18.07
C THR A 145 5.69 12.49 -18.60
N PRO A 146 5.97 13.76 -18.29
CA PRO A 146 7.24 14.37 -18.64
C PRO A 146 8.41 13.55 -18.10
N TRP A 147 9.48 13.41 -18.89
CA TRP A 147 10.66 12.64 -18.47
C TRP A 147 11.29 13.17 -17.17
N ALA A 148 11.24 14.48 -16.95
CA ALA A 148 11.74 15.13 -15.73
C ALA A 148 10.92 14.76 -14.47
N ASP A 149 9.68 14.30 -14.63
CA ASP A 149 8.80 13.87 -13.54
C ASP A 149 8.86 12.35 -13.30
N LEU A 150 9.65 11.61 -14.10
CA LEU A 150 9.87 10.18 -13.90
C LEU A 150 11.01 9.96 -12.90
N HIS A 151 10.63 9.67 -11.66
CA HIS A 151 11.56 9.36 -10.58
C HIS A 151 11.46 7.89 -10.17
N TYR A 152 12.56 7.33 -9.69
CA TYR A 152 12.60 5.96 -9.17
C TYR A 152 12.59 5.99 -7.64
N ILE A 153 11.91 5.01 -7.04
CA ILE A 153 11.86 4.82 -5.58
C ILE A 153 13.28 4.86 -4.98
N THR A 154 14.23 4.15 -5.61
CA THR A 154 15.63 4.11 -5.18
C THR A 154 16.23 5.52 -5.06
N SER A 155 16.12 6.35 -6.09
CA SER A 155 16.75 7.67 -6.14
C SER A 155 16.17 8.62 -5.09
N GLU A 156 14.85 8.60 -4.91
CA GLU A 156 14.18 9.44 -3.90
C GLU A 156 14.51 8.99 -2.47
N VAL A 157 14.61 7.68 -2.25
CA VAL A 157 15.00 7.09 -0.95
C VAL A 157 16.49 7.30 -0.65
N GLU A 158 17.37 7.33 -1.65
CA GLU A 158 18.79 7.63 -1.45
C GLU A 158 19.05 9.12 -1.20
N GLY A 159 18.25 9.99 -1.81
CA GLY A 159 18.35 11.44 -1.66
C GLY A 159 17.80 12.00 -0.36
N MET A 160 17.10 11.19 0.45
CA MET A 160 16.48 11.66 1.69
C MET A 160 17.40 11.48 2.91
N ALA A 161 17.35 12.45 3.83
CA ALA A 161 18.04 12.34 5.12
C ALA A 161 17.38 11.31 6.06
N GLY A 162 16.04 11.19 6.00
CA GLY A 162 15.25 10.41 6.96
C GLY A 162 15.03 11.13 8.29
N GLY A 163 14.46 10.42 9.27
CA GLY A 163 14.28 10.89 10.64
C GLY A 163 12.97 10.42 11.25
N ALA A 164 12.75 10.71 12.55
CA ALA A 164 11.53 10.35 13.28
C ALA A 164 10.24 10.95 12.70
N HIS A 165 10.38 11.98 11.86
CA HIS A 165 9.29 12.67 11.16
C HIS A 165 9.14 12.23 9.71
N SER A 166 10.09 11.45 9.17
CA SER A 166 10.07 10.99 7.78
C SER A 166 9.35 9.66 7.66
N VAL A 167 8.43 9.56 6.70
CA VAL A 167 7.74 8.33 6.36
C VAL A 167 7.89 8.07 4.87
N VAL A 168 8.36 6.87 4.50
CA VAL A 168 8.37 6.39 3.13
C VAL A 168 7.28 5.34 2.98
N VAL A 169 6.39 5.51 2.03
CA VAL A 169 5.40 4.50 1.65
C VAL A 169 5.64 4.15 0.20
N PHE A 170 5.78 2.87 -0.13
CA PHE A 170 5.85 2.47 -1.53
C PHE A 170 5.07 1.22 -1.88
N THR A 171 4.62 1.16 -3.13
CA THR A 171 4.06 -0.04 -3.76
C THR A 171 4.60 -0.15 -5.17
N ILE A 172 4.82 -1.36 -5.65
CA ILE A 172 5.33 -1.59 -7.00
C ILE A 172 4.92 -3.00 -7.42
N TRP A 173 3.88 -3.13 -8.23
CA TRP A 173 3.46 -4.43 -8.75
C TRP A 173 2.56 -4.30 -9.98
N ALA A 174 1.65 -3.33 -9.99
CA ALA A 174 0.57 -3.29 -10.98
C ALA A 174 1.13 -3.11 -12.39
N HIS A 175 2.15 -2.28 -12.57
CA HIS A 175 2.79 -2.10 -13.88
C HIS A 175 3.80 -3.20 -14.26
N PHE A 176 4.12 -4.11 -13.34
CA PHE A 176 4.99 -5.26 -13.55
C PHE A 176 4.24 -6.54 -13.93
N THR A 177 2.90 -6.53 -13.94
CA THR A 177 2.07 -7.69 -14.33
C THR A 177 2.21 -8.13 -15.79
N THR A 178 3.02 -7.44 -16.59
CA THR A 178 3.36 -7.84 -17.97
C THR A 178 4.86 -7.99 -18.18
N TYR A 179 5.63 -8.09 -17.09
CA TYR A 179 7.09 -8.19 -17.12
C TYR A 179 7.57 -9.50 -16.46
N PRO A 180 8.71 -10.05 -16.89
CA PRO A 180 9.28 -11.23 -16.25
C PRO A 180 9.56 -11.00 -14.76
N LEU A 181 9.27 -12.01 -13.92
CA LEU A 181 9.52 -11.96 -12.48
C LEU A 181 10.98 -11.58 -12.15
N ALA A 182 11.94 -12.00 -12.96
CA ALA A 182 13.35 -11.66 -12.78
C ALA A 182 13.62 -10.14 -12.86
N MET A 183 12.95 -9.42 -13.77
CA MET A 183 13.08 -7.96 -13.87
C MET A 183 12.49 -7.28 -12.63
N TYR A 184 11.35 -7.78 -12.16
CA TYR A 184 10.73 -7.30 -10.94
C TYR A 184 11.63 -7.54 -9.71
N ALA A 185 12.15 -8.75 -9.55
CA ALA A 185 13.07 -9.09 -8.47
C ALA A 185 14.32 -8.21 -8.48
N HIS A 186 14.91 -7.97 -9.65
CA HIS A 186 16.04 -7.04 -9.78
C HIS A 186 15.68 -5.63 -9.31
N ARG A 187 14.52 -5.10 -9.72
CA ARG A 187 14.03 -3.79 -9.27
C ARG A 187 13.88 -3.74 -7.75
N LEU A 188 13.30 -4.77 -7.15
CA LEU A 188 13.11 -4.85 -5.69
C LEU A 188 14.44 -4.93 -4.93
N VAL A 189 15.42 -5.67 -5.42
CA VAL A 189 16.76 -5.76 -4.79
C VAL A 189 17.44 -4.39 -4.73
N VAL A 190 17.33 -3.60 -5.80
CA VAL A 190 17.89 -2.23 -5.81
C VAL A 190 17.15 -1.31 -4.84
N ILE A 191 15.81 -1.39 -4.78
CA ILE A 191 15.02 -0.64 -3.79
C ILE A 191 15.38 -1.07 -2.36
N ARG A 192 15.52 -2.38 -2.10
CA ARG A 192 15.91 -2.90 -0.78
C ARG A 192 17.23 -2.32 -0.31
N LYS A 193 18.24 -2.23 -1.19
CA LYS A 193 19.54 -1.62 -0.87
C LYS A 193 19.39 -0.16 -0.43
N ALA A 194 18.61 0.64 -1.16
CA ALA A 194 18.32 2.02 -0.80
C ALA A 194 17.60 2.12 0.56
N VAL A 195 16.59 1.28 0.79
CA VAL A 195 15.87 1.24 2.07
C VAL A 195 16.78 0.84 3.23
N ALA A 196 17.63 -0.18 3.05
CA ALA A 196 18.60 -0.59 4.07
C ALA A 196 19.61 0.53 4.37
N SER A 197 20.08 1.25 3.34
CA SER A 197 20.96 2.42 3.49
C SER A 197 20.28 3.56 4.26
N LEU A 198 19.01 3.85 3.96
CA LEU A 198 18.20 4.82 4.71
C LEU A 198 18.03 4.42 6.18
N LEU A 199 17.64 3.18 6.46
CA LEU A 199 17.45 2.70 7.83
C LEU A 199 18.77 2.62 8.61
N SER A 200 19.89 2.35 7.93
CA SER A 200 21.21 2.40 8.55
C SER A 200 21.64 3.82 8.93
N ARG A 201 21.32 4.83 8.12
CA ARG A 201 21.68 6.24 8.43
C ARG A 201 20.68 6.90 9.38
N SER A 202 19.42 6.49 9.34
CA SER A 202 18.33 7.11 10.07
C SER A 202 17.30 6.06 10.52
N PRO A 203 17.63 5.29 11.58
CA PRO A 203 16.84 4.13 12.01
C PRO A 203 15.44 4.49 12.51
N THR A 204 15.20 5.74 12.87
CA THR A 204 13.87 6.22 13.30
C THR A 204 12.92 6.50 12.12
N THR A 205 13.39 6.39 10.88
CA THR A 205 12.54 6.57 9.69
C THR A 205 11.54 5.43 9.56
N LEU A 206 10.26 5.75 9.35
CA LEU A 206 9.24 4.73 9.10
C LEU A 206 9.19 4.38 7.61
N VAL A 207 9.32 3.10 7.27
CA VAL A 207 9.13 2.59 5.91
C VAL A 207 7.94 1.63 5.87
N VAL A 208 6.97 1.93 5.02
CA VAL A 208 5.75 1.15 4.81
C VAL A 208 5.77 0.59 3.39
N ILE A 209 5.68 -0.73 3.28
CA ILE A 209 5.70 -1.44 2.00
C ILE A 209 4.31 -2.01 1.76
N LYS A 210 3.60 -1.49 0.76
CA LYS A 210 2.26 -1.95 0.41
C LYS A 210 2.34 -3.10 -0.60
N SER A 211 1.83 -4.26 -0.18
CA SER A 211 1.69 -5.51 -0.94
C SER A 211 0.76 -5.42 -2.16
N ALA A 212 0.88 -6.41 -3.05
CA ALA A 212 -0.01 -6.61 -4.20
C ALA A 212 -1.29 -7.37 -3.78
N ASN A 213 -2.08 -6.76 -2.90
CA ASN A 213 -3.23 -7.39 -2.22
C ASN A 213 -4.60 -6.95 -2.76
N THR A 214 -4.65 -6.29 -3.91
CA THR A 214 -5.90 -5.88 -4.57
C THR A 214 -6.04 -6.70 -5.85
N GLY A 215 -7.19 -7.36 -6.04
CA GLY A 215 -7.45 -8.16 -7.24
C GLY A 215 -7.25 -7.37 -8.53
N TYR A 216 -6.73 -8.02 -9.56
CA TYR A 216 -6.36 -7.39 -10.83
C TYR A 216 -7.27 -7.89 -11.95
N LYS A 217 -8.19 -7.03 -12.41
CA LYS A 217 -9.08 -7.34 -13.54
C LYS A 217 -8.58 -6.65 -14.81
N ASP A 218 -7.72 -7.35 -15.55
CA ASP A 218 -7.22 -6.92 -16.86
C ASP A 218 -7.06 -8.17 -17.74
N VAL A 219 -7.37 -8.06 -19.03
CA VAL A 219 -7.15 -9.12 -20.01
C VAL A 219 -5.66 -9.45 -20.19
N TYR A 220 -4.77 -8.55 -19.82
CA TYR A 220 -3.32 -8.74 -19.92
C TYR A 220 -2.64 -9.17 -18.60
N GLY A 221 -3.38 -9.38 -17.51
CA GLY A 221 -2.79 -9.81 -16.24
C GLY A 221 -3.53 -10.96 -15.59
N SER A 222 -2.84 -11.59 -14.65
CA SER A 222 -3.34 -12.74 -13.90
C SER A 222 -3.12 -12.51 -12.41
N ASP A 223 -4.13 -12.81 -11.60
CA ASP A 223 -4.01 -12.80 -10.14
C ASP A 223 -2.91 -13.75 -9.65
N TRP A 224 -2.63 -14.82 -10.41
CA TRP A 224 -1.50 -15.71 -10.13
C TRP A 224 -0.15 -14.99 -10.21
N LEU A 225 0.07 -14.18 -11.24
CA LEU A 225 1.30 -13.40 -11.36
C LEU A 225 1.35 -12.32 -10.28
N SER A 226 0.24 -11.64 -9.99
CA SER A 226 0.17 -10.67 -8.89
C SER A 226 0.56 -11.30 -7.55
N TRP A 227 0.13 -12.54 -7.29
CA TRP A 227 0.53 -13.32 -6.12
C TRP A 227 2.03 -13.65 -6.12
N GLN A 228 2.60 -14.06 -7.26
CA GLN A 228 4.06 -14.29 -7.38
C GLN A 228 4.87 -13.01 -7.12
N LEU A 229 4.41 -11.86 -7.62
CA LEU A 229 5.02 -10.57 -7.33
C LEU A 229 4.93 -10.24 -5.83
N ASP A 230 3.78 -10.49 -5.18
CA ASP A 230 3.62 -10.29 -3.74
C ASP A 230 4.59 -11.16 -2.92
N MET A 231 4.71 -12.44 -3.29
CA MET A 231 5.66 -13.35 -2.65
C MET A 231 7.10 -12.87 -2.78
N ALA A 232 7.50 -12.46 -3.99
CA ALA A 232 8.85 -11.95 -4.23
C ALA A 232 9.13 -10.68 -3.42
N LEU A 233 8.15 -9.78 -3.32
CA LEU A 233 8.22 -8.58 -2.48
C LEU A 233 8.43 -8.96 -1.01
N ARG A 234 7.59 -9.84 -0.46
CA ARG A 234 7.71 -10.29 0.94
C ARG A 234 9.05 -10.96 1.21
N GLU A 235 9.51 -11.80 0.30
CA GLU A 235 10.78 -12.52 0.45
C GLU A 235 11.96 -11.56 0.46
N ILE A 236 12.05 -10.69 -0.54
CA ILE A 236 13.15 -9.73 -0.66
C ILE A 236 13.18 -8.78 0.55
N PHE A 237 12.04 -8.43 1.13
CA PHE A 237 11.97 -7.47 2.24
C PHE A 237 11.93 -8.10 3.65
N ARG A 238 11.88 -9.44 3.77
CA ARG A 238 11.71 -10.18 5.05
C ARG A 238 12.68 -9.75 6.16
N ASP A 239 13.95 -9.55 5.81
CA ASP A 239 15.03 -9.29 6.79
C ASP A 239 15.60 -7.88 6.69
N LEU A 240 14.77 -6.85 6.49
CA LEU A 240 15.28 -5.48 6.60
C LEU A 240 15.78 -5.19 8.04
N PRO A 241 16.84 -4.37 8.20
CA PRO A 241 17.30 -3.93 9.51
C PRO A 241 16.14 -3.33 10.30
N ARG A 242 15.93 -3.83 11.53
CA ARG A 242 14.85 -3.35 12.39
C ARG A 242 15.36 -2.19 13.23
N PRO A 243 14.59 -1.11 13.41
CA PRO A 243 14.88 -0.14 14.45
C PRO A 243 14.88 -0.86 15.81
N HIS A 244 15.92 -0.62 16.62
CA HIS A 244 15.96 -1.05 18.02
C HIS A 244 14.97 -0.25 18.86
#